data_AF-A0A425C1M7-F1
#
_entry.id   AF-A0A425C1M7-F1
#
_cell.length_a   1.000
_cell.length_b   1.000
_cell.length_c   1.000
_cell.angle_alpha   90.00
_cell.angle_beta   90.00
_cell.angle_gamma   90.00
#
_symmetry.space_group_name_H-M   'P 1'
#
loop_
_entity.id
_entity.type
_entity.pdbx_description
1 polymer ?
#
loop_
_entity_poly.entity_id
_entity_poly.type
_entity_poly.pdbx_seq_one_letter_code
_entity_poly.pdbx_strand_id
1 'polypeptide(L)'
;MFLGIGLARMQGNVIRGLPSFIPTSMGRFLVIGSSVALVGLQISTHFRQSNHSKSGVVMSSYGNALLDTLPPHSVLLSYTDINWNSVRYLQECEHKRPDVTHLNFQLMPYSWFSRQHDLYPGITFPQLIQGVSTERGSKGFEQLMRRFVMQNMYAINMYLDLHAVNESALGKDGYYNGFYVTPHGMLWKIHEQKKMPTYAKWNKESKTLFQMYNQSFALAHSAKYPDGSWEYVARKIYFDGLYQKALHSLQYWIDRTAKKGKDVTYDDLDGYMFGLRDIVKALNGIYHVAIPVQCVTYPRKDIVKNLALTYLRYHGALVLAEHQPQRDLPISKQLIHDVKVEAVRISNEFIELSPKDKDLEVFQTFVDTADDPEAATAAAKKAKKSSKKKKKARPHQVVDEEL
;
A
#
# COMPACT_ATOMS: atom_id res chain seq x y z
N MET A 1 -28.55 6.35 -13.97
CA MET A 1 -29.75 6.18 -14.83
C MET A 1 -30.52 7.50 -14.80
N PHE A 2 -30.61 8.24 -15.91
CA PHE A 2 -31.29 9.54 -15.96
C PHE A 2 -32.80 9.34 -16.10
N LEU A 3 -33.51 9.20 -14.99
CA LEU A 3 -34.93 8.80 -14.95
C LEU A 3 -35.82 9.82 -15.67
N GLY A 4 -35.51 11.13 -15.56
CA GLY A 4 -36.26 12.17 -16.26
C GLY A 4 -36.04 12.18 -17.78
N ILE A 5 -34.82 11.90 -18.25
CA ILE A 5 -34.54 11.78 -19.70
C ILE A 5 -35.19 10.51 -20.27
N GLY A 6 -35.16 9.41 -19.50
CA GLY A 6 -35.86 8.18 -19.85
C GLY A 6 -37.37 8.38 -19.96
N LEU A 7 -37.98 9.08 -19.00
CA LEU A 7 -39.41 9.39 -19.01
C LEU A 7 -39.79 10.29 -20.19
N ALA A 8 -38.97 11.31 -20.48
CA ALA A 8 -39.17 12.18 -21.65
C ALA A 8 -39.10 11.39 -22.97
N ARG A 9 -38.16 10.43 -23.10
CA ARG A 9 -38.09 9.55 -24.27
C ARG A 9 -39.27 8.59 -24.39
N MET A 10 -39.87 8.18 -23.27
CA MET A 10 -41.05 7.30 -23.25
C MET A 10 -42.39 8.05 -23.35
N GLN A 11 -42.36 9.38 -23.52
CA GLN A 11 -43.55 10.24 -23.54
C GLN A 11 -44.67 9.70 -24.46
N GLY A 12 -44.35 9.25 -25.67
CA GLY A 12 -45.34 8.71 -26.60
C GLY A 12 -46.04 7.45 -26.09
N ASN A 13 -45.31 6.58 -25.40
CA ASN A 13 -45.87 5.34 -24.83
C ASN A 13 -46.68 5.63 -23.56
N VAL A 14 -46.21 6.55 -22.72
CA VAL A 14 -46.92 6.97 -21.51
C VAL A 14 -48.25 7.64 -21.86
N ILE A 15 -48.26 8.54 -22.85
CA ILE A 15 -49.49 9.24 -23.28
C ILE A 15 -50.51 8.27 -23.88
N ARG A 16 -50.08 7.26 -24.65
CA ARG A 16 -50.98 6.24 -25.21
C ARG A 16 -51.62 5.35 -24.14
N GLY A 17 -50.97 5.19 -22.98
CA GLY A 17 -51.48 4.43 -21.85
C GLY A 17 -52.37 5.22 -20.88
N LEU A 18 -52.58 6.52 -21.11
CA LEU A 18 -53.44 7.34 -20.25
C LEU A 18 -54.93 7.05 -20.53
N PRO A 19 -55.78 7.11 -19.49
CA PRO A 19 -57.22 7.03 -19.67
C PRO A 19 -57.76 8.07 -20.65
N SER A 20 -58.77 7.70 -21.45
CA SER A 20 -59.34 8.53 -22.52
C SER A 20 -59.94 9.87 -22.07
N PHE A 21 -60.23 10.03 -20.78
CA PHE A 21 -60.70 11.29 -20.20
C PHE A 21 -59.60 12.33 -19.97
N ILE A 22 -58.32 11.97 -20.13
CA ILE A 22 -57.17 12.88 -20.00
C ILE A 22 -56.81 13.43 -21.38
N PRO A 23 -56.91 14.76 -21.61
CA PRO A 23 -56.48 15.36 -22.88
C PRO A 23 -54.99 15.10 -23.15
N THR A 24 -54.67 14.77 -24.39
CA THR A 24 -53.30 14.51 -24.85
C THR A 24 -52.35 15.67 -24.53
N SER A 25 -52.82 16.92 -24.62
CA SER A 25 -52.06 18.12 -24.24
C SER A 25 -51.71 18.13 -22.75
N MET A 26 -52.67 17.81 -21.88
CA MET A 26 -52.47 17.70 -20.43
C MET A 26 -51.50 16.57 -20.10
N GLY A 27 -51.64 15.40 -20.76
CA GLY A 27 -50.69 14.30 -20.64
C GLY A 27 -49.26 14.69 -21.04
N ARG A 28 -49.09 15.49 -22.10
CA ARG A 28 -47.78 16.02 -22.49
C ARG A 28 -47.19 16.95 -21.42
N PHE A 29 -47.98 17.88 -20.89
CA PHE A 29 -47.51 18.79 -19.83
C PHE A 29 -47.12 18.05 -18.57
N LEU A 30 -47.89 17.04 -18.15
CA LEU A 30 -47.57 16.21 -17.00
C LEU A 30 -46.25 15.46 -17.20
N VAL A 31 -46.07 14.79 -18.35
CA VAL A 31 -44.81 14.07 -18.62
C VAL A 31 -43.61 15.01 -18.65
N ILE A 32 -43.72 16.18 -19.28
CA ILE A 32 -42.63 17.17 -19.33
C ILE A 32 -42.34 17.69 -17.92
N GLY A 33 -43.36 18.10 -17.17
CA GLY A 33 -43.23 18.59 -15.80
C GLY A 33 -42.60 17.56 -14.87
N SER A 34 -43.07 16.30 -14.91
CA SER A 34 -42.50 15.20 -14.15
C SER A 34 -41.07 14.89 -14.58
N SER A 35 -40.75 14.97 -15.87
CA SER A 35 -39.38 14.74 -16.37
C SER A 35 -38.42 15.80 -15.86
N VAL A 36 -38.81 17.08 -15.91
CA VAL A 36 -38.02 18.19 -15.37
C VAL A 36 -37.87 18.07 -13.85
N ALA A 37 -38.95 17.74 -13.14
CA ALA A 37 -38.92 17.53 -11.69
C ALA A 37 -37.99 16.38 -11.31
N LEU A 38 -38.01 15.26 -12.04
CA LEU A 38 -37.11 14.13 -11.82
C LEU A 38 -35.65 14.50 -12.10
N VAL A 39 -35.36 15.25 -13.18
CA VAL A 39 -33.99 15.76 -13.42
C VAL A 39 -33.56 16.70 -12.29
N GLY A 40 -34.41 17.65 -11.90
CA GLY A 40 -34.13 18.58 -10.80
C GLY A 40 -33.89 17.87 -9.47
N LEU A 41 -34.69 16.83 -9.18
CA LEU A 41 -34.50 15.98 -8.00
C LEU A 41 -33.17 15.22 -8.08
N GLN A 42 -32.85 14.59 -9.21
CA GLN A 42 -31.58 13.89 -9.41
C GLN A 42 -30.37 14.84 -9.26
N ILE A 43 -30.45 16.05 -9.80
CA ILE A 43 -29.41 17.06 -9.62
C ILE A 43 -29.30 17.40 -8.14
N SER A 44 -30.40 17.77 -7.48
CA SER A 44 -30.40 18.16 -6.06
C SER A 44 -29.83 17.06 -5.15
N THR A 45 -30.25 15.80 -5.35
CA THR A 45 -29.79 14.67 -4.53
C THR A 45 -28.32 14.35 -4.76
N HIS A 46 -27.83 14.45 -5.99
CA HIS A 46 -26.45 14.06 -6.35
C HIS A 46 -25.47 15.24 -6.44
N PHE A 47 -25.94 16.49 -6.31
CA PHE A 47 -25.12 17.68 -6.45
C PHE A 47 -23.99 17.69 -5.43
N ARG A 48 -24.26 17.37 -4.16
CA ARG A 48 -23.22 17.42 -3.11
C ARG A 48 -22.05 16.47 -3.41
N GLN A 49 -22.33 15.28 -3.93
CA GLN A 49 -21.33 14.30 -4.30
C GLN A 49 -20.57 14.72 -5.58
N SER A 50 -21.31 15.19 -6.59
CA SER A 50 -20.79 15.59 -7.91
C SER A 50 -20.15 16.99 -7.93
N ASN A 51 -20.31 17.78 -6.87
CA ASN A 51 -19.76 19.12 -6.79
C ASN A 51 -18.28 19.08 -6.43
N HIS A 52 -17.39 19.21 -7.41
CA HIS A 52 -15.95 19.18 -7.24
C HIS A 52 -15.30 20.56 -7.01
N SER A 53 -16.08 21.64 -6.96
CA SER A 53 -15.56 23.02 -6.89
C SER A 53 -14.60 23.29 -5.73
N LYS A 54 -14.79 22.65 -4.57
CA LYS A 54 -13.97 22.85 -3.36
C LYS A 54 -12.94 21.75 -3.10
N SER A 55 -13.10 20.57 -3.70
CA SER A 55 -12.22 19.41 -3.46
C SER A 55 -11.19 19.20 -4.56
N GLY A 56 -11.26 19.97 -5.64
CA GLY A 56 -10.52 19.69 -6.87
C GLY A 56 -10.97 18.38 -7.53
N VAL A 57 -10.31 18.06 -8.64
CA VAL A 57 -10.52 16.82 -9.41
C VAL A 57 -9.55 15.76 -8.89
N VAL A 58 -10.02 14.96 -7.92
CA VAL A 58 -9.21 13.93 -7.21
C VAL A 58 -8.55 12.95 -8.18
N MET A 59 -9.22 12.57 -9.27
CA MET A 59 -8.65 11.61 -10.23
C MET A 59 -7.54 12.22 -11.09
N SER A 60 -7.64 13.52 -11.41
CA SER A 60 -6.55 14.23 -12.09
C SER A 60 -5.35 14.39 -11.15
N SER A 61 -5.56 14.77 -9.88
CA SER A 61 -4.46 14.85 -8.91
C SER A 61 -3.83 13.48 -8.64
N TYR A 62 -4.63 12.41 -8.62
CA TYR A 62 -4.14 11.03 -8.53
C TYR A 62 -3.23 10.66 -9.70
N GLY A 63 -3.69 10.85 -10.94
CA GLY A 63 -2.91 10.53 -12.14
C GLY A 63 -1.63 11.37 -12.23
N ASN A 64 -1.69 12.66 -11.92
CA ASN A 64 -0.49 13.52 -11.83
C ASN A 64 0.45 13.02 -10.73
N ALA A 65 -0.07 12.64 -9.55
CA ALA A 65 0.74 12.08 -8.48
C ALA A 65 1.44 10.75 -8.87
N LEU A 66 0.88 9.96 -9.80
CA LEU A 66 1.62 8.83 -10.37
C LEU A 66 2.73 9.34 -11.30
N LEU A 67 2.37 10.13 -12.31
CA LEU A 67 3.28 10.60 -13.36
C LEU A 67 4.44 11.47 -12.85
N ASP A 68 4.18 12.42 -11.96
CA ASP A 68 5.17 13.38 -11.45
C ASP A 68 6.29 12.71 -10.65
N THR A 69 6.05 11.51 -10.14
CA THR A 69 7.09 10.73 -9.43
C THR A 69 8.00 9.94 -10.36
N LEU A 70 7.69 9.87 -11.64
CA LEU A 70 8.41 9.06 -12.62
C LEU A 70 9.54 9.88 -13.27
N PRO A 71 10.78 9.36 -13.29
CA PRO A 71 11.86 9.96 -14.07
C PRO A 71 11.52 10.06 -15.56
N PRO A 72 12.19 10.96 -16.30
CA PRO A 72 12.04 11.03 -17.75
C PRO A 72 12.34 9.69 -18.43
N HIS A 73 11.62 9.41 -19.54
CA HIS A 73 11.83 8.21 -20.37
C HIS A 73 11.71 6.89 -19.60
N SER A 74 10.81 6.84 -18.61
CA SER A 74 10.48 5.64 -17.85
C SER A 74 9.25 4.94 -18.40
N VAL A 75 9.05 3.69 -17.98
CA VAL A 75 7.89 2.87 -18.32
C VAL A 75 7.03 2.66 -17.08
N LEU A 76 5.75 3.01 -17.17
CA LEU A 76 4.73 2.68 -16.18
C LEU A 76 3.88 1.50 -16.69
N LEU A 77 3.89 0.41 -15.93
CA LEU A 77 3.08 -0.78 -16.16
C LEU A 77 1.83 -0.74 -15.29
N SER A 78 0.69 -0.40 -15.88
CA SER A 78 -0.58 -0.42 -15.19
C SER A 78 -1.28 -1.77 -15.28
N TYR A 79 -1.63 -2.31 -14.13
CA TYR A 79 -2.38 -3.56 -13.98
C TYR A 79 -3.83 -3.32 -13.56
N THR A 80 -4.13 -2.15 -12.99
CA THR A 80 -5.48 -1.82 -12.53
C THR A 80 -6.14 -0.81 -13.45
N ASP A 81 -7.48 -0.92 -13.57
CA ASP A 81 -8.28 0.04 -14.33
C ASP A 81 -8.07 1.48 -13.87
N ILE A 82 -7.86 1.70 -12.57
CA ILE A 82 -7.70 3.04 -12.00
C ILE A 82 -6.43 3.74 -12.49
N ASN A 83 -5.29 3.04 -12.46
CA ASN A 83 -4.02 3.59 -12.94
C ASN A 83 -4.04 3.73 -14.46
N TRP A 84 -4.59 2.74 -15.16
CA TRP A 84 -4.71 2.78 -16.61
C TRP A 84 -5.53 3.98 -17.08
N ASN A 85 -6.78 4.12 -16.64
CA ASN A 85 -7.65 5.16 -17.18
C ASN A 85 -7.25 6.56 -16.71
N SER A 86 -6.77 6.70 -15.47
CA SER A 86 -6.39 8.01 -14.93
C SER A 86 -5.14 8.56 -15.62
N VAL A 87 -4.10 7.73 -15.83
CA VAL A 87 -2.89 8.14 -16.53
C VAL A 87 -3.14 8.30 -18.03
N ARG A 88 -3.85 7.36 -18.67
CA ARG A 88 -4.14 7.43 -20.10
C ARG A 88 -4.89 8.70 -20.46
N TYR A 89 -5.89 9.11 -19.65
CA TYR A 89 -6.61 10.36 -19.89
C TYR A 89 -5.66 11.57 -19.86
N LEU A 90 -4.78 11.64 -18.87
CA LEU A 90 -3.82 12.74 -18.76
C LEU A 90 -2.83 12.77 -19.94
N GLN A 91 -2.39 11.63 -20.45
CA GLN A 91 -1.46 11.58 -21.58
C GLN A 91 -2.15 11.84 -22.91
N GLU A 92 -3.28 11.18 -23.20
CA GLU A 92 -3.96 11.25 -24.50
C GLU A 92 -4.77 12.54 -24.67
N CYS A 93 -5.44 13.00 -23.61
CA CYS A 93 -6.33 14.17 -23.67
C CYS A 93 -5.64 15.46 -23.21
N GLU A 94 -4.74 15.39 -22.22
CA GLU A 94 -4.08 16.57 -21.65
C GLU A 94 -2.59 16.69 -22.00
N HIS A 95 -2.04 15.73 -22.76
CA HIS A 95 -0.63 15.70 -23.19
C HIS A 95 0.37 15.83 -22.04
N LYS A 96 0.02 15.30 -20.86
CA LYS A 96 0.91 15.26 -19.69
C LYS A 96 1.95 14.18 -19.85
N ARG A 97 3.21 14.51 -19.55
CA ARG A 97 4.34 13.56 -19.52
C ARG A 97 4.36 12.58 -20.72
N PRO A 98 4.38 13.08 -21.97
CA PRO A 98 4.47 12.21 -23.15
C PRO A 98 5.82 11.46 -23.24
N ASP A 99 6.80 11.88 -22.44
CA ASP A 99 8.09 11.22 -22.28
C ASP A 99 8.01 9.89 -21.49
N VAL A 100 6.93 9.65 -20.74
CA VAL A 100 6.72 8.40 -20.00
C VAL A 100 5.90 7.44 -20.85
N THR A 101 6.42 6.24 -21.07
CA THR A 101 5.68 5.17 -21.76
C THR A 101 4.72 4.52 -20.78
N HIS A 102 3.43 4.52 -21.10
CA HIS A 102 2.39 3.88 -20.29
C HIS A 102 1.82 2.65 -20.98
N LEU A 103 1.85 1.51 -20.30
CA LEU A 103 1.36 0.24 -20.82
C LEU A 103 0.28 -0.35 -19.93
N ASN A 104 -0.82 -0.79 -20.55
CA ASN A 104 -1.79 -1.63 -19.86
C ASN A 104 -1.29 -3.08 -19.81
N PHE A 105 -0.70 -3.42 -18.69
CA PHE A 105 -0.16 -4.73 -18.40
C PHE A 105 -1.22 -5.80 -18.17
N GLN A 106 -2.39 -5.42 -17.65
CA GLN A 106 -3.52 -6.33 -17.46
C GLN A 106 -4.07 -6.85 -18.77
N LEU A 107 -4.02 -6.04 -19.83
CA LEU A 107 -4.53 -6.37 -21.16
C LEU A 107 -3.49 -7.04 -22.07
N MET A 108 -2.21 -7.02 -21.71
CA MET A 108 -1.12 -7.62 -22.48
C MET A 108 -1.32 -9.13 -22.80
N PRO A 109 -1.94 -9.95 -21.94
CA PRO A 109 -2.23 -11.36 -22.26
C PRO A 109 -3.16 -11.58 -23.46
N TYR A 110 -3.96 -10.59 -23.85
CA TYR A 110 -4.90 -10.75 -24.96
C TYR A 110 -4.18 -10.74 -26.31
N SER A 111 -4.55 -11.66 -27.20
CA SER A 111 -3.92 -11.79 -28.53
C SER A 111 -3.99 -10.52 -29.37
N TRP A 112 -5.05 -9.74 -29.24
CA TRP A 112 -5.22 -8.48 -29.96
C TRP A 112 -4.29 -7.37 -29.46
N PHE A 113 -3.72 -7.48 -28.25
CA PHE A 113 -2.79 -6.48 -27.72
C PHE A 113 -1.53 -6.37 -28.58
N SER A 114 -1.12 -7.48 -29.20
CA SER A 114 0.03 -7.51 -30.12
C SER A 114 -0.06 -6.52 -31.27
N ARG A 115 -1.27 -6.12 -31.68
CA ARG A 115 -1.51 -5.13 -32.73
C ARG A 115 -1.12 -3.71 -32.31
N GLN A 116 -0.88 -3.48 -31.02
CA GLN A 116 -0.49 -2.19 -30.46
C GLN A 116 1.02 -2.09 -30.21
N HIS A 117 1.80 -3.15 -30.43
CA HIS A 117 3.23 -3.15 -30.11
C HIS A 117 3.99 -2.04 -30.85
N ASP A 118 3.62 -1.75 -32.10
CA ASP A 118 4.24 -0.71 -32.93
C ASP A 118 4.06 0.70 -32.35
N LEU A 119 3.10 0.90 -31.43
CA LEU A 119 2.89 2.18 -30.74
C LEU A 119 3.94 2.45 -29.65
N TYR A 120 4.75 1.45 -29.28
CA TYR A 120 5.69 1.55 -28.17
C TYR A 120 7.14 1.30 -28.63
N PRO A 121 7.72 2.24 -29.41
CA PRO A 121 9.08 2.11 -29.88
C PRO A 121 10.04 2.04 -28.68
N GLY A 122 10.97 1.10 -28.71
CA GLY A 122 11.93 0.86 -27.63
C GLY A 122 11.48 -0.17 -26.58
N ILE A 123 10.23 -0.65 -26.64
CA ILE A 123 9.77 -1.76 -25.79
C ILE A 123 9.94 -3.09 -26.52
N THR A 124 10.59 -4.04 -25.87
CA THR A 124 10.69 -5.41 -26.35
C THR A 124 9.58 -6.25 -25.72
N PHE A 125 8.59 -6.66 -26.51
CA PHE A 125 7.48 -7.50 -26.03
C PHE A 125 7.85 -9.00 -26.11
N PRO A 126 7.57 -9.79 -25.06
CA PRO A 126 7.76 -11.22 -25.10
C PRO A 126 6.66 -11.88 -25.94
N GLN A 127 6.98 -12.99 -26.60
CA GLN A 127 5.95 -13.82 -27.25
C GLN A 127 4.97 -14.35 -26.20
N LEU A 128 3.66 -14.25 -26.48
CA LEU A 128 2.64 -14.87 -25.64
C LEU A 128 2.78 -16.39 -25.65
N ILE A 129 2.71 -16.99 -24.47
CA ILE A 129 2.79 -18.45 -24.29
C ILE A 129 1.41 -19.00 -23.96
N GLN A 130 1.25 -20.31 -24.13
CA GLN A 130 0.03 -20.99 -23.70
C GLN A 130 -0.15 -20.82 -22.17
N GLY A 131 -1.37 -20.50 -21.75
CA GLY A 131 -1.69 -20.30 -20.33
C GLY A 131 -1.36 -18.91 -19.78
N VAL A 132 -1.03 -17.92 -20.62
CA VAL A 132 -1.03 -16.50 -20.18
C VAL A 132 -2.39 -16.13 -19.59
N SER A 133 -2.37 -15.29 -18.56
CA SER A 133 -3.56 -14.93 -17.81
C SER A 133 -3.49 -13.48 -17.36
N THR A 134 -4.66 -12.87 -17.26
CA THR A 134 -4.85 -11.53 -16.68
C THR A 134 -5.02 -11.59 -15.16
N GLU A 135 -5.08 -12.78 -14.57
CA GLU A 135 -5.33 -12.98 -13.14
C GLU A 135 -4.05 -12.81 -12.33
N ARG A 136 -4.07 -11.85 -11.40
CA ARG A 136 -2.99 -11.59 -10.45
C ARG A 136 -2.62 -12.86 -9.68
N GLY A 137 -1.32 -13.16 -9.63
CA GLY A 137 -0.80 -14.32 -8.89
C GLY A 137 -1.00 -15.66 -9.59
N SER A 138 -1.61 -15.68 -10.77
CA SER A 138 -1.60 -16.88 -11.62
C SER A 138 -0.18 -17.09 -12.19
N LYS A 139 0.20 -18.36 -12.37
CA LYS A 139 1.49 -18.73 -13.00
C LYS A 139 1.67 -18.08 -14.37
N GLY A 140 0.59 -17.98 -15.15
CA GLY A 140 0.58 -17.36 -16.47
C GLY A 140 0.93 -15.87 -16.44
N PHE A 141 0.28 -15.13 -15.54
CA PHE A 141 0.56 -13.70 -15.34
C PHE A 141 1.99 -13.48 -14.84
N GLU A 142 2.43 -14.27 -13.86
CA GLU A 142 3.79 -14.20 -13.32
C GLU A 142 4.85 -14.47 -14.39
N GLN A 143 4.67 -15.50 -15.23
CA GLN A 143 5.62 -15.80 -16.31
C GLN A 143 5.67 -14.70 -17.36
N LEU A 144 4.52 -14.17 -17.79
CA LEU A 144 4.47 -13.05 -18.72
C LEU A 144 5.21 -11.84 -18.13
N MET A 145 4.95 -11.55 -16.86
CA MET A 145 5.55 -10.41 -16.20
C MET A 145 7.06 -10.51 -16.07
N ARG A 146 7.55 -11.66 -15.62
CA ARG A 146 8.98 -11.93 -15.55
C ARG A 146 9.63 -11.74 -16.92
N ARG A 147 9.06 -12.32 -17.98
CA ARG A 147 9.64 -12.23 -19.33
C ARG A 147 9.67 -10.80 -19.84
N PHE A 148 8.58 -10.06 -19.66
CA PHE A 148 8.51 -8.66 -20.06
C PHE A 148 9.54 -7.80 -19.31
N VAL A 149 9.59 -7.93 -17.98
CA VAL A 149 10.52 -7.16 -17.14
C VAL A 149 11.97 -7.49 -17.48
N MET A 150 12.33 -8.77 -17.58
CA MET A 150 13.70 -9.19 -17.89
C MET A 150 14.19 -8.72 -19.27
N GLN A 151 13.29 -8.54 -20.24
CA GLN A 151 13.65 -8.02 -21.56
C GLN A 151 13.93 -6.51 -21.58
N ASN A 152 13.40 -5.75 -20.62
CA ASN A 152 13.40 -4.28 -20.68
C ASN A 152 14.14 -3.60 -19.52
N MET A 153 14.19 -4.22 -18.33
CA MET A 153 14.66 -3.57 -17.09
C MET A 153 16.14 -3.14 -17.09
N TYR A 154 16.95 -3.70 -18.00
CA TYR A 154 18.37 -3.35 -18.10
C TYR A 154 18.59 -2.04 -18.85
N ALA A 155 17.70 -1.69 -19.77
CA ALA A 155 17.78 -0.51 -20.61
C ALA A 155 16.89 0.65 -20.13
N ILE A 156 15.77 0.33 -19.46
CA ILE A 156 14.71 1.31 -19.16
C ILE A 156 14.34 1.24 -17.68
N ASN A 157 14.09 2.41 -17.07
CA ASN A 157 13.54 2.47 -15.72
C ASN A 157 12.07 2.06 -15.75
N MET A 158 11.71 1.05 -14.96
CA MET A 158 10.36 0.49 -14.98
C MET A 158 9.67 0.63 -13.62
N TYR A 159 8.40 0.95 -13.68
CA TYR A 159 7.50 1.13 -12.55
C TYR A 159 6.25 0.30 -12.76
N LEU A 160 5.71 -0.23 -11.68
CA LEU A 160 4.61 -1.18 -11.73
C LEU A 160 3.54 -0.77 -10.72
N ASP A 161 2.28 -0.94 -11.08
CA ASP A 161 1.16 -0.76 -10.16
C ASP A 161 1.36 -1.53 -8.86
N LEU A 162 1.03 -0.91 -7.73
CA LEU A 162 1.19 -1.52 -6.42
C LEU A 162 0.47 -2.87 -6.33
N HIS A 163 -0.74 -2.94 -6.87
CA HIS A 163 -1.60 -4.13 -6.82
C HIS A 163 -1.32 -5.16 -7.92
N ALA A 164 -0.32 -4.96 -8.79
CA ALA A 164 0.12 -5.99 -9.74
C ALA A 164 1.01 -7.06 -9.06
N VAL A 165 1.65 -6.69 -7.95
CA VAL A 165 2.52 -7.58 -7.18
C VAL A 165 1.66 -8.32 -6.17
N ASN A 166 1.79 -9.65 -6.12
CA ASN A 166 1.24 -10.44 -5.03
C ASN A 166 2.19 -10.33 -3.83
N GLU A 167 1.78 -9.60 -2.79
CA GLU A 167 2.64 -9.31 -1.64
C GLU A 167 3.04 -10.56 -0.86
N SER A 168 2.22 -11.62 -0.92
CA SER A 168 2.56 -12.93 -0.33
C SER A 168 3.71 -13.64 -1.05
N ALA A 169 3.97 -13.27 -2.30
CA ALA A 169 5.06 -13.80 -3.11
C ALA A 169 6.33 -12.92 -3.08
N LEU A 170 6.30 -11.79 -2.34
CA LEU A 170 7.50 -10.99 -2.10
C LEU A 170 8.46 -11.75 -1.19
N GLY A 171 9.62 -12.07 -1.74
CA GLY A 171 10.74 -12.62 -1.00
C GLY A 171 11.46 -11.57 -0.15
N LYS A 172 12.53 -12.00 0.51
CA LYS A 172 13.43 -11.09 1.24
C LYS A 172 13.98 -10.01 0.31
N ASP A 173 14.21 -8.84 0.88
CA ASP A 173 14.78 -7.66 0.19
C ASP A 173 13.98 -7.19 -1.04
N GLY A 174 12.69 -7.57 -1.14
CA GLY A 174 11.83 -7.19 -2.26
C GLY A 174 12.05 -8.02 -3.52
N TYR A 175 12.65 -9.21 -3.41
CA TYR A 175 12.73 -10.15 -4.53
C TYR A 175 11.34 -10.56 -4.99
N TYR A 176 11.08 -10.47 -6.29
CA TYR A 176 9.83 -10.85 -6.91
C TYR A 176 10.09 -11.47 -8.28
N ASN A 177 9.89 -12.80 -8.36
CA ASN A 177 9.83 -13.54 -9.63
C ASN A 177 10.97 -13.22 -10.62
N GLY A 178 12.22 -13.16 -10.13
CA GLY A 178 13.42 -12.98 -10.95
C GLY A 178 13.96 -11.55 -11.01
N PHE A 179 13.26 -10.57 -10.45
CA PHE A 179 13.72 -9.18 -10.31
C PHE A 179 13.46 -8.67 -8.89
N TYR A 180 13.82 -7.41 -8.62
CA TYR A 180 13.62 -6.78 -7.30
C TYR A 180 12.69 -5.59 -7.42
N VAL A 181 11.91 -5.35 -6.36
CA VAL A 181 11.05 -4.17 -6.26
C VAL A 181 11.28 -3.42 -4.95
N THR A 182 11.19 -2.10 -5.01
CA THR A 182 11.13 -1.25 -3.81
C THR A 182 9.89 -0.37 -3.86
N PRO A 183 9.26 -0.02 -2.72
CA PRO A 183 8.12 0.87 -2.73
C PRO A 183 8.50 2.24 -3.29
N HIS A 184 7.68 2.79 -4.19
CA HIS A 184 7.84 4.09 -4.82
C HIS A 184 6.50 4.84 -4.78
N GLY A 185 6.13 5.29 -3.57
CA GLY A 185 4.83 5.93 -3.37
C GLY A 185 3.69 4.96 -3.59
N MET A 186 2.84 5.28 -4.56
CA MET A 186 1.68 4.47 -4.98
C MET A 186 2.03 3.40 -6.03
N LEU A 187 3.33 3.20 -6.31
CA LEU A 187 3.86 2.26 -7.29
C LEU A 187 4.98 1.41 -6.68
N TRP A 188 5.37 0.36 -7.39
CA TRP A 188 6.64 -0.33 -7.23
C TRP A 188 7.65 0.21 -8.23
N LYS A 189 8.90 0.42 -7.80
CA LYS A 189 10.03 0.60 -8.71
C LYS A 189 10.73 -0.74 -8.90
N ILE A 190 10.95 -1.12 -10.16
CA ILE A 190 11.63 -2.35 -10.54
C ILE A 190 13.14 -2.10 -10.62
N HIS A 191 13.92 -3.07 -10.15
CA HIS A 191 15.37 -3.03 -10.16
C HIS A 191 15.98 -4.35 -10.64
N GLU A 192 17.09 -4.22 -11.35
CA GLU A 192 18.12 -5.26 -11.37
C GLU A 192 18.78 -5.33 -9.98
N GLN A 193 19.12 -6.54 -9.50
CA GLN A 193 19.73 -6.75 -8.19
C GLN A 193 20.93 -5.82 -7.92
N LYS A 194 21.86 -5.70 -8.88
CA LYS A 194 23.07 -4.87 -8.75
C LYS A 194 22.79 -3.37 -8.68
N LYS A 195 21.60 -2.93 -9.12
CA LYS A 195 21.19 -1.52 -9.18
C LYS A 195 20.29 -1.11 -8.01
N MET A 196 20.02 -2.02 -7.06
CA MET A 196 19.20 -1.73 -5.88
C MET A 196 19.80 -0.55 -5.08
N PRO A 197 19.00 0.46 -4.72
CA PRO A 197 19.48 1.59 -3.94
C PRO A 197 19.82 1.14 -2.52
N THR A 198 20.80 1.81 -1.91
CA THR A 198 20.97 1.73 -0.45
C THR A 198 19.70 2.21 0.25
N TYR A 199 19.41 1.66 1.44
CA TYR A 199 18.26 2.08 2.24
C TYR A 199 18.23 3.58 2.50
N ALA A 200 19.38 4.20 2.81
CA ALA A 200 19.47 5.63 3.06
C ALA A 200 19.03 6.46 1.85
N LYS A 201 19.49 6.08 0.65
CA LYS A 201 19.09 6.72 -0.61
C LYS A 201 17.59 6.53 -0.87
N TRP A 202 17.10 5.29 -0.79
CA TRP A 202 15.68 4.98 -0.98
C TRP A 202 14.78 5.73 0.01
N ASN A 203 15.13 5.76 1.29
CA ASN A 203 14.33 6.40 2.33
C ASN A 203 14.26 7.93 2.11
N LYS A 204 15.36 8.56 1.67
CA LYS A 204 15.37 9.98 1.31
C LYS A 204 14.42 10.25 0.14
N GLU A 205 14.55 9.51 -0.95
CA GLU A 205 13.69 9.62 -2.13
C GLU A 205 12.21 9.39 -1.77
N SER A 206 11.93 8.37 -0.97
CA SER A 206 10.59 8.04 -0.49
C SER A 206 10.00 9.12 0.44
N LYS A 207 10.81 9.78 1.27
CA LYS A 207 10.35 10.91 2.08
C LYS A 207 9.97 12.11 1.22
N THR A 208 10.81 12.47 0.25
CA THR A 208 10.53 13.55 -0.72
C THR A 208 9.26 13.28 -1.51
N LEU A 209 9.07 12.04 -1.97
CA LEU A 209 7.88 11.64 -2.70
C LEU A 209 6.59 11.84 -1.88
N PHE A 210 6.55 11.36 -0.63
CA PHE A 210 5.36 11.53 0.21
C PHE A 210 5.13 12.99 0.64
N GLN A 211 6.19 13.81 0.74
CA GLN A 211 6.04 15.25 0.94
C GLN A 211 5.36 15.91 -0.27
N MET A 212 5.72 15.50 -1.48
CA MET A 212 5.06 15.95 -2.71
C MET A 212 3.58 15.56 -2.70
N TYR A 213 3.23 14.31 -2.34
CA TYR A 213 1.83 13.88 -2.23
C TYR A 213 1.01 14.74 -1.28
N ASN A 214 1.57 15.14 -0.13
CA ASN A 214 0.86 16.02 0.80
C ASN A 214 0.55 17.40 0.22
N GLN A 215 1.24 17.82 -0.84
CA GLN A 215 1.05 19.11 -1.50
C GLN A 215 0.19 19.00 -2.77
N SER A 216 0.39 17.95 -3.57
CA SER A 216 -0.24 17.81 -4.89
C SER A 216 -1.42 16.85 -4.93
N PHE A 217 -1.49 15.88 -4.01
CA PHE A 217 -2.55 14.88 -3.99
C PHE A 217 -3.61 15.24 -2.95
N ALA A 218 -4.72 15.80 -3.43
CA ALA A 218 -5.91 16.05 -2.62
C ALA A 218 -6.54 14.73 -2.18
N LEU A 219 -6.13 14.22 -1.01
CA LEU A 219 -6.61 12.95 -0.46
C LEU A 219 -8.15 12.97 -0.33
N ALA A 220 -8.81 12.00 -0.97
CA ALA A 220 -10.27 11.95 -1.03
C ALA A 220 -10.91 11.92 0.37
N HIS A 221 -11.82 12.85 0.66
CA HIS A 221 -12.55 12.81 1.93
C HIS A 221 -13.57 11.67 1.93
N SER A 222 -13.46 10.72 2.88
CA SER A 222 -14.27 9.48 2.90
C SER A 222 -15.77 9.75 3.02
N ALA A 223 -16.16 10.82 3.74
CA ALA A 223 -17.58 11.19 3.82
C ALA A 223 -18.18 11.69 2.49
N LYS A 224 -17.34 12.14 1.55
CA LYS A 224 -17.79 12.58 0.22
C LYS A 224 -17.68 11.47 -0.81
N TYR A 225 -16.64 10.65 -0.71
CA TYR A 225 -16.32 9.57 -1.63
C TYR A 225 -16.39 8.23 -0.88
N PRO A 226 -17.58 7.59 -0.88
CA PRO A 226 -17.78 6.31 -0.21
C PRO A 226 -17.09 5.17 -0.96
N ASP A 227 -17.09 4.00 -0.34
CA ASP A 227 -16.64 2.75 -0.97
C ASP A 227 -17.35 2.52 -2.33
N GLY A 228 -16.60 1.95 -3.28
CA GLY A 228 -17.00 1.78 -4.67
C GLY A 228 -16.73 2.98 -5.59
N SER A 229 -16.38 4.15 -5.06
CA SER A 229 -15.95 5.29 -5.89
C SER A 229 -14.49 5.18 -6.31
N TRP A 230 -14.13 5.78 -7.45
CA TRP A 230 -12.75 5.80 -7.93
C TRP A 230 -11.84 6.60 -6.99
N GLU A 231 -12.34 7.69 -6.42
CA GLU A 231 -11.63 8.51 -5.44
C GLU A 231 -11.32 7.74 -4.15
N TYR A 232 -12.24 6.87 -3.72
CA TYR A 232 -12.00 5.96 -2.61
C TYR A 232 -10.86 4.98 -2.92
N VAL A 233 -10.85 4.40 -4.12
CA VAL A 233 -9.78 3.48 -4.55
C VAL A 233 -8.44 4.20 -4.66
N ALA A 234 -8.39 5.43 -5.18
CA ALA A 234 -7.18 6.25 -5.22
C ALA A 234 -6.61 6.49 -3.81
N ARG A 235 -7.48 6.82 -2.84
CA ARG A 235 -7.09 6.96 -1.43
C ARG A 235 -6.59 5.64 -0.84
N LYS A 236 -7.24 4.53 -1.17
CA LYS A 236 -6.83 3.19 -0.73
C LYS A 236 -5.41 2.87 -1.19
N ILE A 237 -5.11 3.13 -2.46
CA ILE A 237 -3.76 2.94 -3.03
C ILE A 237 -2.71 3.81 -2.34
N TYR A 238 -3.05 5.06 -1.98
CA TYR A 238 -2.17 5.92 -1.20
C TYR A 238 -1.79 5.29 0.15
N PHE A 239 -2.78 4.79 0.91
CA PHE A 239 -2.51 4.13 2.19
C PHE A 239 -1.78 2.80 2.03
N ASP A 240 -2.06 2.04 0.98
CA ASP A 240 -1.33 0.82 0.67
C ASP A 240 0.15 1.13 0.38
N GLY A 241 0.43 2.20 -0.37
CA GLY A 241 1.79 2.66 -0.63
C GLY A 241 2.52 3.12 0.64
N LEU A 242 1.81 3.84 1.53
CA LEU A 242 2.35 4.24 2.83
C LEU A 242 2.65 3.03 3.71
N TYR A 243 1.78 2.02 3.68
CA TYR A 243 1.98 0.77 4.40
C TYR A 243 3.21 0.01 3.88
N GLN A 244 3.35 -0.13 2.55
CA GLN A 244 4.50 -0.81 1.96
C GLN A 244 5.83 -0.09 2.25
N LYS A 245 5.83 1.25 2.27
CA LYS A 245 6.98 2.04 2.75
C LYS A 245 7.34 1.70 4.21
N ALA A 246 6.33 1.61 5.07
CA ALA A 246 6.52 1.30 6.48
C ALA A 246 7.08 -0.12 6.67
N LEU A 247 6.53 -1.11 5.95
CA LEU A 247 7.02 -2.49 6.01
C LEU A 247 8.44 -2.64 5.48
N HIS A 248 8.76 -2.00 4.35
CA HIS A 248 10.12 -2.03 3.81
C HIS A 248 11.15 -1.42 4.79
N SER A 249 10.77 -0.34 5.47
CA SER A 249 11.61 0.25 6.53
C SER A 249 11.72 -0.65 7.76
N LEU A 250 10.62 -1.27 8.18
CA LEU A 250 10.61 -2.17 9.31
C LEU A 250 11.52 -3.38 9.06
N GLN A 251 11.42 -4.00 7.88
CA GLN A 251 12.28 -5.12 7.47
C GLN A 251 13.77 -4.73 7.53
N TYR A 252 14.14 -3.58 6.95
CA TYR A 252 15.53 -3.09 6.98
C TYR A 252 16.07 -3.00 8.41
N TRP A 253 15.31 -2.40 9.33
CA TRP A 253 15.73 -2.21 10.71
C TRP A 253 15.76 -3.51 11.51
N ILE A 254 14.86 -4.45 11.24
CA ILE A 254 14.89 -5.80 11.81
C ILE A 254 16.17 -6.53 11.36
N ASP A 255 16.49 -6.50 10.07
CA ASP A 255 17.66 -7.22 9.55
C ASP A 255 18.97 -6.57 10.01
N ARG A 256 19.03 -5.24 10.08
CA ARG A 256 20.21 -4.53 10.57
C ARG A 256 20.51 -4.88 12.04
N THR A 257 19.48 -4.93 12.88
CA THR A 257 19.64 -5.29 14.30
C THR A 257 19.99 -6.77 14.48
N ALA A 258 19.40 -7.67 13.68
CA ALA A 258 19.74 -9.09 13.69
C ALA A 258 21.21 -9.35 13.31
N LYS A 259 21.74 -8.62 12.32
CA LYS A 259 23.13 -8.78 11.82
C LYS A 259 24.18 -8.22 12.78
N LYS A 260 23.90 -7.09 13.46
CA LYS A 260 24.90 -6.43 14.31
C LYS A 260 25.02 -7.04 15.72
N GLY A 261 24.05 -7.80 16.19
CA GLY A 261 24.16 -8.47 17.50
C GLY A 261 24.53 -7.49 18.62
N LYS A 262 25.71 -7.68 19.25
CA LYS A 262 26.24 -6.81 20.32
C LYS A 262 27.07 -5.61 19.83
N ASP A 263 27.38 -5.53 18.54
CA ASP A 263 28.29 -4.53 17.95
C ASP A 263 27.53 -3.32 17.36
N VAL A 264 26.42 -2.94 17.99
CA VAL A 264 25.61 -1.78 17.59
C VAL A 264 26.30 -0.49 18.07
N THR A 265 26.64 0.42 17.16
CA THR A 265 27.23 1.72 17.53
C THR A 265 26.14 2.70 18.00
N TYR A 266 26.54 3.80 18.63
CA TYR A 266 25.60 4.84 19.09
C TYR A 266 24.82 5.47 17.92
N ASP A 267 25.49 5.79 16.82
CA ASP A 267 24.85 6.32 15.61
C ASP A 267 23.83 5.34 15.00
N ASP A 268 24.09 4.03 15.13
CA ASP A 268 23.13 3.01 14.71
C ASP A 268 21.87 3.00 15.57
N LEU A 269 22.00 3.24 16.88
CA LEU A 269 20.87 3.29 17.81
C LEU A 269 19.96 4.49 17.53
N ASP A 270 20.55 5.65 17.24
CA ASP A 270 19.79 6.86 16.89
C ASP A 270 19.08 6.72 15.55
N GLY A 271 19.78 6.20 14.54
CA GLY A 271 19.17 5.86 13.27
C GLY A 271 18.00 4.88 13.44
N TYR A 272 18.18 3.83 14.24
CA TYR A 272 17.15 2.83 14.53
C TYR A 272 15.95 3.43 15.25
N MET A 273 16.18 4.23 16.29
CA MET A 273 15.13 4.89 17.07
C MET A 273 14.31 5.85 16.19
N PHE A 274 14.96 6.73 15.41
CA PHE A 274 14.24 7.63 14.51
C PHE A 274 13.54 6.87 13.38
N GLY A 275 14.14 5.79 12.88
CA GLY A 275 13.51 4.90 11.91
C GLY A 275 12.21 4.29 12.44
N LEU A 276 12.24 3.73 13.64
CA LEU A 276 11.06 3.16 14.29
C LEU A 276 9.99 4.20 14.60
N ARG A 277 10.37 5.39 15.09
CA ARG A 277 9.44 6.50 15.28
C ARG A 277 8.71 6.86 13.99
N ASP A 278 9.43 6.95 12.88
CA ASP A 278 8.86 7.29 11.57
C ASP A 278 7.89 6.16 11.10
N ILE A 279 8.20 4.90 11.36
CA ILE A 279 7.32 3.74 11.07
C ILE A 279 6.07 3.78 11.95
N VAL A 280 6.20 4.01 13.27
CA VAL A 280 5.07 4.15 14.20
C VAL A 280 4.14 5.27 13.72
N LYS A 281 4.68 6.42 13.34
CA LYS A 281 3.88 7.54 12.82
C LYS A 281 3.08 7.14 11.57
N ALA A 282 3.70 6.42 10.63
CA ALA A 282 3.02 5.97 9.41
C ALA A 282 1.92 4.93 9.72
N LEU A 283 2.25 3.90 10.50
CA LEU A 283 1.31 2.82 10.84
C LEU A 283 0.15 3.31 11.73
N ASN A 284 0.39 4.21 12.69
CA ASN A 284 -0.67 4.86 13.46
C ASN A 284 -1.61 5.67 12.57
N GLY A 285 -1.05 6.41 11.60
CA GLY A 285 -1.85 7.15 10.63
C GLY A 285 -2.80 6.23 9.88
N ILE A 286 -2.32 5.07 9.41
CA ILE A 286 -3.13 4.05 8.75
C ILE A 286 -4.17 3.47 9.73
N TYR A 287 -3.75 3.11 10.94
CA TYR A 287 -4.59 2.51 11.97
C TYR A 287 -5.78 3.39 12.35
N HIS A 288 -5.56 4.70 12.54
CA HIS A 288 -6.62 5.62 12.94
C HIS A 288 -7.43 6.20 11.78
N VAL A 289 -6.85 6.30 10.58
CA VAL A 289 -7.49 7.01 9.45
C VAL A 289 -8.02 6.06 8.37
N ALA A 290 -7.33 4.98 8.08
CA ALA A 290 -7.65 4.10 6.95
C ALA A 290 -8.49 2.89 7.39
N ILE A 291 -8.12 2.22 8.49
CA ILE A 291 -8.82 1.02 8.98
C ILE A 291 -10.30 1.27 9.27
N PRO A 292 -10.72 2.35 9.99
CA PRO A 292 -12.13 2.54 10.36
C PRO A 292 -13.07 2.68 9.16
N VAL A 293 -12.54 3.07 8.00
CA VAL A 293 -13.28 3.24 6.74
C VAL A 293 -12.90 2.21 5.67
N GLN A 294 -12.22 1.13 6.09
CA GLN A 294 -11.77 0.01 5.23
C GLN A 294 -10.90 0.44 4.03
N CYS A 295 -10.27 1.61 4.11
CA CYS A 295 -9.55 2.25 3.00
C CYS A 295 -8.07 1.82 2.95
N VAL A 296 -7.83 0.53 3.10
CA VAL A 296 -6.53 -0.14 2.98
C VAL A 296 -6.78 -1.59 2.54
N THR A 297 -5.92 -2.16 1.71
CA THR A 297 -6.10 -3.53 1.17
C THR A 297 -5.71 -4.60 2.18
N TYR A 298 -4.79 -4.28 3.09
CA TYR A 298 -4.22 -5.24 4.04
C TYR A 298 -5.19 -5.58 5.19
N PRO A 299 -5.24 -6.84 5.63
CA PRO A 299 -6.06 -7.24 6.77
C PRO A 299 -5.71 -6.44 8.03
N ARG A 300 -6.74 -6.05 8.81
CA ARG A 300 -6.56 -5.34 10.09
C ARG A 300 -5.52 -6.02 10.99
N LYS A 301 -5.60 -7.36 11.12
CA LYS A 301 -4.68 -8.14 11.95
C LYS A 301 -3.20 -7.94 11.57
N ASP A 302 -2.89 -7.80 10.28
CA ASP A 302 -1.50 -7.67 9.81
C ASP A 302 -0.97 -6.26 10.10
N ILE A 303 -1.82 -5.24 9.95
CA ILE A 303 -1.48 -3.85 10.29
C ILE A 303 -1.26 -3.73 11.80
N VAL A 304 -2.18 -4.28 12.62
CA VAL A 304 -2.07 -4.26 14.09
C VAL A 304 -0.82 -5.02 14.55
N LYS A 305 -0.53 -6.19 13.96
CA LYS A 305 0.71 -6.95 14.22
C LYS A 305 1.97 -6.12 13.97
N ASN A 306 2.05 -5.50 12.80
CA ASN A 306 3.23 -4.71 12.43
C ASN A 306 3.35 -3.44 13.27
N LEU A 307 2.23 -2.83 13.66
CA LEU A 307 2.21 -1.69 14.58
C LEU A 307 2.67 -2.12 15.99
N ALA A 308 2.15 -3.23 16.52
CA ALA A 308 2.57 -3.82 17.80
C ALA A 308 4.08 -4.07 17.82
N LEU A 309 4.58 -4.76 16.78
CA LEU A 309 6.00 -5.09 16.65
C LEU A 309 6.88 -3.84 16.60
N THR A 310 6.42 -2.80 15.89
CA THR A 310 7.16 -1.54 15.79
C THR A 310 7.19 -0.81 17.13
N TYR A 311 6.05 -0.72 17.84
CA TYR A 311 5.99 -0.11 19.17
C TYR A 311 6.86 -0.83 20.18
N LEU A 312 6.80 -2.17 20.22
CA LEU A 312 7.63 -3.01 21.06
C LEU A 312 9.13 -2.69 20.86
N ARG A 313 9.55 -2.66 19.60
CA ARG A 313 10.93 -2.35 19.21
C ARG A 313 11.32 -0.91 19.54
N TYR A 314 10.39 0.03 19.37
CA TYR A 314 10.62 1.45 19.64
C TYR A 314 10.79 1.70 21.13
N HIS A 315 9.92 1.12 21.96
CA HIS A 315 10.08 1.12 23.41
C HIS A 315 11.44 0.55 23.83
N GLY A 316 11.83 -0.62 23.29
CA GLY A 316 13.12 -1.22 23.58
C GLY A 316 14.30 -0.32 23.19
N ALA A 317 14.22 0.36 22.05
CA ALA A 317 15.24 1.32 21.62
C ALA A 317 15.33 2.54 22.56
N LEU A 318 14.20 3.06 23.01
CA LEU A 318 14.16 4.20 23.94
C LEU A 318 14.72 3.84 25.32
N VAL A 319 14.39 2.66 25.85
CA VAL A 319 14.94 2.17 27.12
C VAL A 319 16.46 1.98 27.01
N LEU A 320 16.94 1.39 25.92
CA LEU A 320 18.38 1.24 25.66
C LEU A 320 19.08 2.60 25.57
N ALA A 321 18.46 3.57 24.93
CA ALA A 321 18.98 4.93 24.82
C ALA A 321 19.00 5.68 26.17
N GLU A 322 18.00 5.48 27.03
CA GLU A 322 17.93 6.10 28.37
C GLU A 322 19.07 5.63 29.28
N HIS A 323 19.44 4.36 29.21
CA HIS A 323 20.49 3.77 30.06
C HIS A 323 21.91 4.12 29.62
N GLN A 324 22.09 5.01 28.64
CA GLN A 324 23.40 5.40 28.12
C GLN A 324 23.89 6.72 28.76
N PRO A 325 24.93 6.69 29.61
CA PRO A 325 25.41 7.85 30.36
C PRO A 325 26.16 8.92 29.53
N GLN A 326 26.51 8.63 28.26
CA GLN A 326 27.28 9.53 27.37
C GLN A 326 26.43 10.23 26.31
N ARG A 327 25.10 10.15 26.39
CA ARG A 327 24.21 10.70 25.37
C ARG A 327 23.91 12.17 25.63
N ASP A 328 24.18 13.03 24.66
CA ASP A 328 23.98 14.49 24.77
C ASP A 328 22.51 14.92 24.87
N LEU A 329 21.59 14.08 24.35
CA LEU A 329 20.15 14.34 24.34
C LEU A 329 19.43 13.37 25.29
N PRO A 330 18.88 13.85 26.43
CA PRO A 330 18.13 13.01 27.34
C PRO A 330 16.83 12.52 26.69
N ILE A 331 16.53 11.24 26.85
CA ILE A 331 15.23 10.68 26.46
C ILE A 331 14.22 10.99 27.56
N SER A 332 13.08 11.57 27.18
CA SER A 332 12.00 11.85 28.12
C SER A 332 11.46 10.55 28.72
N LYS A 333 11.44 10.43 30.05
CA LYS A 333 10.79 9.33 30.76
C LYS A 333 9.30 9.23 30.43
N GLN A 334 8.65 10.38 30.20
CA GLN A 334 7.26 10.41 29.76
C GLN A 334 7.10 9.74 28.39
N LEU A 335 8.00 10.02 27.44
CA LEU A 335 7.96 9.39 26.12
C LEU A 335 8.12 7.86 26.21
N ILE A 336 9.04 7.37 27.06
CA ILE A 336 9.21 5.93 27.29
C ILE A 336 7.93 5.32 27.83
N HIS A 337 7.31 5.98 28.81
CA HIS A 337 6.06 5.53 29.42
C HIS A 337 4.90 5.51 28.39
N ASP A 338 4.69 6.60 27.64
CA ASP A 338 3.62 6.70 26.65
C ASP A 338 3.77 5.63 25.56
N VAL A 339 4.99 5.40 25.08
CA VAL A 339 5.28 4.36 24.08
C VAL A 339 5.08 2.97 24.67
N LYS A 340 5.41 2.75 25.95
CA LYS A 340 5.12 1.48 26.65
C LYS A 340 3.62 1.22 26.71
N VAL A 341 2.83 2.21 27.12
CA VAL A 341 1.36 2.10 27.23
C VAL A 341 0.74 1.73 25.89
N GLU A 342 1.12 2.44 24.82
CA GLU A 342 0.63 2.13 23.47
C GLU A 342 1.12 0.77 22.96
N ALA A 343 2.36 0.37 23.27
CA ALA A 343 2.88 -0.94 22.93
C ALA A 343 2.06 -2.06 23.57
N VAL A 344 1.71 -1.93 24.87
CA VAL A 344 0.86 -2.90 25.57
C VAL A 344 -0.54 -2.93 24.97
N ARG A 345 -1.16 -1.75 24.77
CA ARG A 345 -2.51 -1.62 24.23
C ARG A 345 -2.64 -2.31 22.86
N ILE A 346 -1.75 -2.00 21.93
CA ILE A 346 -1.76 -2.56 20.58
C ILE A 346 -1.37 -4.06 20.58
N SER A 347 -0.48 -4.49 21.48
CA SER A 347 -0.14 -5.91 21.62
C SER A 347 -1.33 -6.74 22.11
N ASN A 348 -2.08 -6.25 23.10
CA ASN A 348 -3.32 -6.90 23.55
C ASN A 348 -4.35 -7.01 22.43
N GLU A 349 -4.55 -5.93 21.67
CA GLU A 349 -5.43 -5.95 20.50
C GLU A 349 -4.99 -7.00 19.46
N PHE A 350 -3.68 -7.12 19.18
CA PHE A 350 -3.17 -8.15 18.28
C PHE A 350 -3.43 -9.56 18.81
N ILE A 351 -3.18 -9.81 20.10
CA ILE A 351 -3.39 -11.11 20.75
C ILE A 351 -4.86 -11.53 20.63
N GLU A 352 -5.80 -10.61 20.86
CA GLU A 352 -7.23 -10.84 20.68
C GLU A 352 -7.61 -11.11 19.21
N LEU A 353 -7.06 -10.34 18.28
CA LEU A 353 -7.34 -10.48 16.85
C LEU A 353 -6.76 -11.74 16.22
N SER A 354 -5.70 -12.32 16.79
CA SER A 354 -4.94 -13.41 16.17
C SER A 354 -4.37 -14.42 17.18
N PRO A 355 -5.23 -15.13 17.95
CA PRO A 355 -4.80 -16.02 19.05
C PRO A 355 -4.01 -17.26 18.60
N LYS A 356 -3.98 -17.55 17.29
CA LYS A 356 -3.25 -18.68 16.69
C LYS A 356 -2.02 -18.26 15.88
N ASP A 357 -1.63 -16.99 15.94
CA ASP A 357 -0.44 -16.52 15.22
C ASP A 357 0.84 -17.12 15.83
N LYS A 358 1.80 -17.50 14.98
CA LYS A 358 3.07 -18.09 15.39
C LYS A 358 3.93 -17.15 16.26
N ASP A 359 3.73 -15.85 16.13
CA ASP A 359 4.53 -14.82 16.81
C ASP A 359 3.86 -14.34 18.12
N LEU A 360 2.74 -14.95 18.54
CA LEU A 360 1.94 -14.55 19.70
C LEU A 360 2.76 -14.49 21.01
N GLU A 361 3.65 -15.46 21.23
CA GLU A 361 4.47 -15.57 22.45
C GLU A 361 5.33 -14.32 22.68
N VAL A 362 5.80 -13.67 21.60
CA VAL A 362 6.61 -12.45 21.68
C VAL A 362 5.82 -11.30 22.30
N PHE A 363 4.55 -11.14 21.90
CA PHE A 363 3.68 -10.08 22.38
C PHE A 363 3.18 -10.38 23.80
N GLN A 364 2.78 -11.64 24.06
CA GLN A 364 2.33 -12.05 25.39
C GLN A 364 3.44 -11.84 26.43
N THR A 365 4.66 -12.29 26.13
CA THR A 365 5.81 -12.11 27.03
C THR A 365 6.05 -10.63 27.34
N PHE A 366 5.90 -9.74 26.36
CA PHE A 366 6.07 -8.32 26.57
C PHE A 366 4.99 -7.73 27.48
N VAL A 367 3.72 -8.07 27.24
CA VAL A 367 2.59 -7.63 28.08
C VAL A 367 2.76 -8.10 29.52
N ASP A 368 3.04 -9.39 29.73
CA ASP A 368 3.24 -9.98 31.06
C ASP A 368 4.39 -9.28 31.82
N THR A 369 5.48 -8.97 31.11
CA THR A 369 6.65 -8.26 31.67
C THR A 369 6.35 -6.77 31.95
N ALA A 370 5.46 -6.17 31.18
CA ALA A 370 5.08 -4.77 31.33
C ALA A 370 4.17 -4.54 32.55
N ASP A 371 3.32 -5.53 32.86
CA ASP A 371 2.36 -5.51 33.97
C ASP A 371 2.97 -6.02 35.29
N ASP A 372 3.99 -6.90 35.24
CA ASP A 372 4.68 -7.42 36.43
C ASP A 372 6.23 -7.36 36.29
N PRO A 373 6.89 -6.35 36.88
CA PRO A 373 8.35 -6.23 36.90
C PRO A 373 9.07 -7.40 37.61
N GLU A 374 8.42 -8.11 38.53
CA GLU A 374 9.00 -9.27 39.23
C GLU A 374 9.01 -10.51 38.31
N ALA A 375 8.00 -10.67 37.45
CA ALA A 375 7.93 -11.70 36.41
C ALA A 375 9.06 -11.57 35.38
N ALA A 376 9.47 -10.35 35.02
CA ALA A 376 10.62 -10.07 34.16
C ALA A 376 11.92 -10.69 34.71
N THR A 377 12.10 -10.59 36.03
CA THR A 377 13.27 -11.09 36.75
C THR A 377 13.26 -12.62 36.82
N ALA A 378 12.08 -13.24 36.90
CA ALA A 378 11.89 -14.68 36.85
C ALA A 378 12.09 -15.26 35.44
N ALA A 379 11.60 -14.58 34.39
CA ALA A 379 11.78 -14.95 32.99
C ALA A 379 13.25 -14.87 32.56
N ALA A 380 13.95 -13.79 32.93
CA ALA A 380 15.39 -13.64 32.70
C ALA A 380 16.22 -14.73 33.42
N LYS A 381 15.80 -15.15 34.64
CA LYS A 381 16.40 -16.28 35.36
C LYS A 381 16.12 -17.64 34.68
N LYS A 382 14.92 -17.85 34.12
CA LYS A 382 14.56 -19.06 33.34
C LYS A 382 15.35 -19.15 32.02
N ALA A 383 15.47 -18.06 31.27
CA ALA A 383 16.24 -18.02 30.02
C ALA A 383 17.74 -18.23 30.24
N LYS A 384 18.32 -17.66 31.31
CA LYS A 384 19.72 -17.95 31.71
C LYS A 384 19.92 -19.40 32.17
N LYS A 385 18.91 -20.04 32.79
CA LYS A 385 18.96 -21.47 33.14
C LYS A 385 18.87 -22.36 31.90
N SER A 386 18.04 -22.04 30.91
CA SER A 386 17.91 -22.86 29.69
C SER A 386 19.16 -22.78 28.80
N SER A 387 19.80 -21.61 28.69
CA SER A 387 21.07 -21.47 27.95
C SER A 387 22.25 -22.16 28.64
N LYS A 388 22.29 -22.17 29.99
CA LYS A 388 23.24 -22.99 30.77
C LYS A 388 22.97 -24.49 30.60
N LYS A 389 21.72 -24.92 30.46
CA LYS A 389 21.36 -26.33 30.21
C LYS A 389 21.77 -26.77 28.80
N LYS A 390 21.55 -25.92 27.77
CA LYS A 390 22.03 -26.17 26.39
C LYS A 390 23.56 -26.19 26.28
N LYS A 391 24.30 -25.36 27.03
CA LYS A 391 25.78 -25.42 27.09
C LYS A 391 26.34 -26.65 27.81
N LYS A 392 25.56 -27.29 28.70
CA LYS A 392 25.97 -28.52 29.41
C LYS A 392 25.66 -29.81 28.63
N ALA A 393 24.81 -29.76 27.62
CA ALA A 393 24.60 -30.86 26.69
C ALA A 393 25.43 -30.64 25.42
N ARG A 394 26.75 -30.88 25.50
CA ARG A 394 27.53 -31.22 24.30
C ARG A 394 27.13 -32.64 23.90
N PRO A 395 26.67 -32.91 22.67
CA PRO A 395 26.74 -34.26 22.14
C PRO A 395 28.21 -34.56 21.88
N HIS A 396 28.64 -35.70 22.42
CA HIS A 396 29.83 -36.39 21.98
C HIS A 396 29.78 -36.69 20.48
N GLN A 397 30.96 -36.69 19.87
CA GLN A 397 31.38 -37.46 18.70
C GLN A 397 30.62 -37.26 17.39
N VAL A 398 31.33 -36.59 16.47
CA VAL A 398 31.33 -36.90 15.05
C VAL A 398 31.65 -38.40 14.90
N VAL A 399 30.74 -39.14 14.28
CA VAL A 399 31.06 -40.40 13.61
C VAL A 399 30.74 -40.15 12.15
N ASP A 400 31.79 -40.19 11.33
CA ASP A 400 31.72 -40.35 9.88
C ASP A 400 30.99 -41.66 9.57
N GLU A 401 29.95 -41.62 8.73
CA GLU A 401 29.59 -42.73 7.84
C GLU A 401 28.60 -42.28 6.76
N GLU A 402 29.10 -42.36 5.53
CA GLU A 402 28.49 -42.59 4.21
C GLU A 402 26.94 -42.56 4.05
N LEU A 403 26.45 -41.62 3.22
CA LEU A 403 25.75 -41.85 1.93
C LEU A 403 25.24 -40.54 1.31
#